data_AF-A0A3D1RVV5-F1
#
_entry.id   AF-A0A3D1RVV5-F1
#
_cell.length_a   1.000
_cell.length_b   1.000
_cell.length_c   1.000
_cell.angle_alpha   90.00
_cell.angle_beta   90.00
_cell.angle_gamma   90.00
#
_symmetry.space_group_name_H-M   'P 1'
#
loop_
_entity.id
_entity.type
_entity.pdbx_description
1 polymer ?
#
loop_
_entity_poly.entity_id
_entity_poly.type
_entity_poly.pdbx_seq_one_letter_code
_entity_poly.pdbx_strand_id
1 'polypeptide(L)' 'MKTAIVGWGHIPFGRHSEDVETMIIEVAGDALLSAGVDAT' A
#
# COMPACT_ATOMS: atom_id res chain seq x y z
N MET A 1 -11.21 5.90 22.90
CA MET A 1 -10.06 5.79 21.98
C MET A 1 -10.56 6.21 20.60
N LYS A 2 -9.90 7.15 19.90
CA LYS A 2 -10.30 7.57 18.55
C LYS A 2 -9.27 7.01 17.57
N THR A 3 -9.74 6.36 16.52
CA THR A 3 -8.91 5.79 15.45
C THR A 3 -9.33 6.42 14.13
N ALA A 4 -8.40 6.49 13.18
CA ALA A 4 -8.63 7.00 11.84
C ALA A 4 -7.78 6.24 10.83
N ILE A 5 -8.25 6.17 9.58
CA ILE A 5 -7.44 5.76 8.44
C ILE A 5 -6.55 6.95 8.07
N VAL A 6 -5.24 6.74 8.05
CA VAL A 6 -4.26 7.80 7.77
C VAL A 6 -3.53 7.63 6.44
N GLY A 7 -3.68 6.49 5.76
CA GLY A 7 -3.10 6.24 4.44
C GLY A 7 -3.83 5.13 3.69
N TRP A 8 -3.65 5.12 2.38
CA TRP A 8 -4.28 4.16 1.46
C TRP A 8 -3.38 3.95 0.23
N GLY A 9 -3.32 2.72 -0.28
CA GLY A 9 -2.58 2.34 -1.48
C GLY A 9 -3.30 1.23 -2.24
N HIS A 10 -3.18 1.23 -3.56
CA HIS A 10 -3.76 0.18 -4.41
C HIS A 10 -3.07 0.12 -5.76
N ILE A 11 -3.09 -1.05 -6.38
CA ILE A 11 -2.76 -1.25 -7.79
C ILE A 11 -4.04 -1.28 -8.64
N PRO A 12 -3.97 -0.92 -9.94
CA PRO A 12 -5.10 -1.06 -10.85
C PRO A 12 -5.63 -2.49 -10.89
N PHE A 13 -6.95 -2.64 -10.96
CA PHE A 13 -7.56 -3.96 -11.13
C PHE A 13 -7.25 -4.53 -12.51
N GLY A 14 -6.91 -5.81 -12.58
CA GLY A 14 -6.58 -6.46 -13.84
C GLY A 14 -5.80 -7.75 -13.64
N ARG A 15 -5.33 -8.31 -14.75
CA ARG A 15 -4.32 -9.38 -14.71
C ARG A 15 -2.95 -8.76 -14.49
N HIS A 16 -2.28 -9.24 -13.46
CA HIS A 16 -0.89 -8.91 -13.15
C HIS A 16 -0.01 -10.12 -13.44
N SER A 17 1.22 -9.85 -13.86
CA SER A 17 2.23 -10.87 -14.15
C SER A 17 3.21 -11.09 -12.99
N GLU A 18 3.23 -10.13 -12.10
CA GLU A 18 3.98 -10.05 -10.86
C GLU A 18 3.43 -11.06 -9.84
N ASP A 19 4.31 -11.55 -8.97
CA ASP A 19 3.87 -12.38 -7.84
C ASP A 19 3.14 -11.56 -6.77
N VAL A 20 2.41 -12.26 -5.91
CA VAL A 20 1.58 -11.64 -4.88
C VAL A 20 2.40 -10.84 -3.86
N GLU A 21 3.61 -11.28 -3.53
CA GLU A 21 4.45 -10.60 -2.55
C GLU A 21 4.92 -9.25 -3.10
N THR A 22 5.34 -9.21 -4.36
CA THR A 22 5.68 -7.98 -5.07
C THR A 22 4.50 -7.00 -5.08
N MET A 23 3.30 -7.46 -5.43
CA MET A 23 2.10 -6.61 -5.42
C MET A 23 1.75 -6.07 -4.03
N ILE A 24 1.96 -6.87 -2.96
CA ILE A 24 1.72 -6.43 -1.58
C ILE A 24 2.73 -5.35 -1.18
N ILE A 25 4.01 -5.52 -1.52
CA ILE A 25 5.05 -4.54 -1.22
C ILE A 25 4.73 -3.20 -1.87
N GLU A 26 4.27 -3.21 -3.13
CA GLU A 26 3.87 -1.99 -3.85
C GLU A 26 2.73 -1.26 -3.13
N VAL A 27 1.59 -1.93 -2.89
CA VAL A 27 0.44 -1.26 -2.26
C VAL A 27 0.69 -0.85 -0.80
N ALA A 28 1.53 -1.60 -0.08
CA ALA A 28 1.93 -1.25 1.28
C ALA A 28 2.83 -0.01 1.29
N GLY A 29 3.79 0.07 0.35
CA GLY A 29 4.62 1.24 0.15
C GLY A 29 3.79 2.48 -0.16
N ASP A 30 2.83 2.36 -1.08
CA ASP A 30 1.91 3.45 -1.42
C ASP A 30 1.08 3.92 -0.21
N ALA A 31 0.59 2.98 0.61
CA ALA A 31 -0.19 3.31 1.80
C ALA A 31 0.66 4.04 2.86
N LEU A 32 1.92 3.64 3.05
CA LEU A 32 2.85 4.30 3.96
C LEU A 32 3.23 5.71 3.48
N LEU A 33 3.52 5.86 2.18
CA LEU A 33 3.76 7.16 1.55
C LEU A 33 2.54 8.07 1.68
N SER A 34 1.34 7.54 1.42
CA SER A 34 0.07 8.27 1.62
C SER A 34 -0.12 8.72 3.07
N ALA A 35 0.39 7.98 4.06
CA ALA A 35 0.34 8.33 5.47
C ALA A 35 1.49 9.24 5.93
N GLY A 36 2.49 9.51 5.08
CA GLY A 36 3.70 10.23 5.45
C GLY A 36 4.58 9.47 6.46
N VAL A 37 4.57 8.14 6.41
CA VAL A 37 5.32 7.25 7.30
C VAL A 37 6.45 6.60 6.51
N ASP A 38 7.69 6.68 7.01
CA ASP A 38 8.84 6.01 6.40
C ASP A 38 8.87 4.51 6.73
N ALA A 39 9.26 3.71 5.74
CA ALA A 39 9.50 2.27 5.85
C ALA A 39 10.99 1.99 6.11
N THR A 40 11.52 2.47 7.23
CA THR A 40 12.89 2.15 7.68
C THR A 40 12.97 0.82 8.40
#